data_AF-A0A7Z7YT04-F1
#
_entry.id   AF-A0A7Z7YT04-F1
#
_cell.length_a   1.000
_cell.length_b   1.000
_cell.length_c   1.000
_cell.angle_alpha   90.00
_cell.angle_beta   90.00
_cell.angle_gamma   90.00
#
_symmetry.space_group_name_H-M   'P 1'
#
loop_
_entity.id
_entity.type
_entity.pdbx_description
1 polymer ?
#
loop_
_entity_poly.entity_id
_entity_poly.type
_entity_poly.pdbx_seq_one_letter_code
_entity_poly.pdbx_strand_id
1 'polypeptide(L)'
;RLLKLAPNVIKRLREGKITERHARAVLVLPDETQEELIEQVISQKLNVKQTEDRVRQKTGPEKVKAQTFQFSQDVTQAKEELGKSIETIEKSGIRVEQKDKEHEDYYEIKIKIYKK
;
A
#
# COMPACT_ATOMS: atom_id res chain seq x y z
N ARG A 1 -11.97 -20.19 -17.54
CA ARG A 1 -10.92 -19.58 -16.65
C ARG A 1 -10.89 -18.05 -16.68
N LEU A 2 -11.53 -17.36 -17.65
CA LEU A 2 -11.74 -15.89 -17.67
C LEU A 2 -12.99 -15.40 -16.90
N LEU A 3 -13.73 -16.31 -16.26
CA LEU A 3 -15.04 -16.07 -15.60
C LEU A 3 -14.96 -15.41 -14.21
N LYS A 4 -13.84 -14.77 -13.87
CA LYS A 4 -13.62 -14.11 -12.56
C LYS A 4 -13.11 -12.66 -12.66
N LEU A 5 -13.16 -12.08 -13.85
CA LEU A 5 -12.80 -10.67 -14.03
C LEU A 5 -14.05 -9.81 -13.92
N ALA A 6 -13.88 -8.63 -13.33
CA ALA A 6 -14.94 -7.64 -13.28
C ALA A 6 -15.47 -7.31 -14.70
N PRO A 7 -16.78 -7.07 -14.87
CA PRO A 7 -17.40 -6.86 -16.18
C PRO A 7 -16.72 -5.74 -16.98
N ASN A 8 -16.33 -4.65 -16.31
CA ASN A 8 -15.64 -3.53 -16.95
C ASN A 8 -14.24 -3.91 -17.43
N VAL A 9 -13.51 -4.75 -16.71
CA VAL A 9 -12.18 -5.22 -17.13
C VAL A 9 -12.27 -6.07 -18.39
N ILE A 10 -13.27 -6.96 -18.46
CA ILE A 10 -13.56 -7.76 -19.66
C ILE A 10 -13.89 -6.85 -20.85
N LYS A 11 -14.68 -5.79 -20.63
CA LYS A 11 -15.00 -4.80 -21.66
C LYS A 11 -13.74 -4.11 -22.18
N ARG A 12 -12.86 -3.62 -21.31
CA ARG A 12 -11.60 -2.96 -21.70
C ARG A 12 -10.64 -3.91 -22.44
N LEU A 13 -10.64 -5.20 -22.09
CA LEU A 13 -9.89 -6.23 -22.80
C LEU A 13 -10.45 -6.45 -24.22
N ARG A 14 -11.77 -6.54 -24.38
CA ARG A 14 -12.42 -6.68 -25.70
C ARG A 14 -12.22 -5.46 -26.59
N GLU A 15 -12.19 -4.27 -25.99
CA GLU A 15 -11.89 -3.01 -26.68
C GLU A 15 -10.40 -2.88 -27.08
N GLY A 16 -9.54 -3.82 -26.69
CA GLY A 16 -8.10 -3.77 -26.96
C GLY A 16 -7.34 -2.70 -26.17
N LYS A 17 -7.96 -2.10 -25.14
CA LYS A 17 -7.32 -1.07 -24.29
C LYS A 17 -6.29 -1.65 -23.34
N ILE A 18 -6.40 -2.94 -23.02
CA ILE A 18 -5.47 -3.69 -22.20
C ILE A 18 -5.20 -5.04 -22.86
N THR A 19 -4.07 -5.66 -22.53
CA THR A 19 -3.73 -7.01 -23.02
C THR A 19 -4.15 -8.09 -22.04
N GLU A 20 -4.21 -9.35 -22.49
CA GLU A 20 -4.54 -10.49 -21.62
C GLU A 20 -3.60 -10.59 -20.40
N ARG A 21 -2.33 -10.19 -20.54
CA ARG A 21 -1.38 -10.16 -19.43
C ARG A 21 -1.76 -9.13 -18.36
N HIS A 22 -2.29 -7.97 -18.75
CA HIS A 22 -2.81 -6.98 -17.78
C HIS A 22 -4.02 -7.53 -17.03
N ALA A 23 -4.96 -8.14 -17.76
CA ALA A 23 -6.14 -8.76 -17.16
C ALA A 23 -5.74 -9.89 -16.18
N ARG A 24 -4.72 -10.68 -16.54
CA ARG A 24 -4.22 -11.75 -15.66
C ARG A 24 -3.55 -11.23 -14.40
N ALA A 25 -2.86 -10.08 -14.47
CA ALA A 25 -2.21 -9.47 -13.31
C ALA A 25 -3.24 -9.05 -12.26
N VAL A 26 -4.39 -8.50 -12.67
CA VAL A 26 -5.40 -7.97 -11.74
C VAL A 26 -6.34 -9.03 -11.16
N LEU A 27 -6.33 -10.28 -11.66
CA LEU A 27 -7.21 -11.38 -11.19
C LEU A 27 -7.14 -11.67 -9.68
N VAL A 28 -6.06 -11.29 -9.02
CA VAL A 28 -5.87 -11.51 -7.57
C VAL A 28 -6.61 -10.47 -6.73
N LEU A 29 -7.03 -9.34 -7.35
CA LEU A 29 -7.71 -8.24 -6.69
C LEU A 29 -9.23 -8.43 -6.65
N PRO A 30 -9.94 -7.84 -5.67
CA PRO A 30 -11.40 -7.71 -5.70
C PRO A 30 -11.88 -6.88 -6.89
N ASP A 31 -13.09 -7.14 -7.38
CA ASP A 31 -13.66 -6.53 -8.60
C ASP A 31 -13.56 -5.00 -8.63
N GLU A 32 -13.93 -4.31 -7.55
CA GLU A 32 -13.83 -2.84 -7.45
C GLU A 32 -12.39 -2.35 -7.69
N THR A 33 -11.42 -3.01 -7.06
CA THR A 33 -10.01 -2.65 -7.17
C THR A 33 -9.42 -3.02 -8.55
N GLN A 34 -9.96 -4.05 -9.22
CA GLN A 34 -9.58 -4.36 -10.59
C GLN A 34 -9.96 -3.21 -11.53
N GLU A 35 -11.17 -2.66 -11.39
CA GLU A 35 -11.66 -1.57 -12.24
C GLU A 35 -10.82 -0.30 -12.08
N GLU A 36 -10.58 0.13 -10.83
CA GLU A 36 -9.73 1.29 -10.53
C GLU A 36 -8.33 1.15 -11.13
N LEU A 37 -7.70 -0.02 -10.94
CA LEU A 37 -6.33 -0.24 -11.40
C LEU A 37 -6.27 -0.26 -12.93
N ILE A 38 -7.24 -0.88 -13.60
CA ILE A 38 -7.31 -0.90 -15.07
C ILE A 38 -7.54 0.50 -15.64
N GLU A 39 -8.32 1.35 -14.98
CA GLU A 39 -8.44 2.76 -15.40
C GLU A 39 -7.11 3.50 -15.30
N GLN A 40 -6.36 3.28 -14.22
CA GLN A 40 -5.02 3.84 -14.11
C GLN A 40 -4.06 3.30 -15.17
N VAL A 41 -4.13 2.00 -15.48
CA VAL A 41 -3.32 1.38 -16.55
C VAL A 41 -3.59 2.05 -17.89
N ILE A 42 -4.85 2.33 -18.21
CA ILE A 42 -5.24 2.97 -19.47
C ILE A 42 -4.84 4.45 -19.47
N SER A 43 -5.15 5.18 -18.40
CA SER A 43 -4.87 6.61 -18.26
C SER A 43 -3.36 6.90 -18.32
N GLN A 44 -2.56 6.09 -17.62
CA GLN A 44 -1.11 6.27 -17.52
C GLN A 44 -0.33 5.41 -18.51
N LYS A 45 -1.02 4.68 -19.39
CA LYS A 45 -0.43 3.73 -20.36
C LYS A 45 0.63 2.81 -19.74
N LEU A 46 0.28 2.23 -18.59
CA LEU A 46 1.20 1.36 -17.85
C LEU A 46 1.49 0.10 -18.65
N ASN A 47 2.71 -0.40 -18.51
CA ASN A 47 3.07 -1.72 -19.01
C ASN A 47 2.69 -2.83 -18.02
N VAL A 48 2.77 -4.08 -18.48
CA VAL A 48 2.42 -5.27 -17.68
C VAL A 48 3.20 -5.33 -16.37
N LYS A 49 4.51 -5.04 -16.41
CA LYS A 49 5.37 -5.08 -15.22
C LYS A 49 4.96 -4.04 -14.19
N GLN A 50 4.70 -2.81 -14.61
CA GLN A 50 4.21 -1.72 -13.74
C GLN A 50 2.83 -2.05 -13.15
N THR A 51 1.98 -2.72 -13.92
CA THR A 51 0.68 -3.20 -13.45
C THR A 51 0.85 -4.27 -12.38
N GLU A 52 1.70 -5.28 -12.62
CA GLU A 52 2.02 -6.32 -11.64
C GLU A 52 2.63 -5.74 -10.36
N ASP A 53 3.50 -4.73 -10.47
CA ASP A 53 4.08 -4.04 -9.32
C ASP A 53 2.99 -3.30 -8.50
N ARG A 54 2.03 -2.64 -9.16
CA ARG A 54 0.89 -2.01 -8.46
C ARG A 54 -0.07 -3.02 -7.83
N VAL A 55 -0.30 -4.15 -8.48
CA VAL A 55 -1.06 -5.26 -7.89
C VAL A 55 -0.34 -5.73 -6.63
N ARG A 56 0.98 -5.96 -6.68
CA ARG A 56 1.78 -6.37 -5.52
C ARG A 56 1.74 -5.35 -4.38
N GLN A 57 1.71 -4.05 -4.67
CA GLN A 57 1.55 -3.01 -3.65
C GLN A 57 0.17 -3.05 -2.97
N LYS A 58 -0.88 -3.45 -3.70
CA LYS A 58 -2.25 -3.56 -3.18
C LYS A 58 -2.56 -4.92 -2.52
N THR A 59 -1.88 -6.01 -2.91
CA THR A 59 -2.12 -7.38 -2.41
C THR A 59 -1.06 -7.88 -1.44
N GLY A 60 0.14 -7.30 -1.44
CA GLY A 60 1.19 -7.68 -0.52
C GLY A 60 0.91 -7.13 0.88
N PRO A 61 1.44 -7.77 1.95
CA PRO A 61 1.68 -7.01 3.18
C PRO A 61 2.55 -5.82 2.78
N GLU A 62 2.34 -4.67 3.41
CA GLU A 62 3.04 -3.40 3.20
C GLU A 62 4.57 -3.56 3.36
N LYS A 63 5.24 -4.22 2.40
CA LYS A 63 6.68 -4.27 2.31
C LYS A 63 7.07 -3.04 1.54
N VAL A 64 7.12 -1.94 2.28
CA VAL A 64 7.99 -0.81 1.96
C VAL A 64 9.33 -1.45 1.62
N LYS A 65 9.71 -1.44 0.33
CA LYS A 65 11.07 -1.82 -0.03
C LYS A 65 11.94 -0.83 0.70
N ALA A 66 12.66 -1.29 1.72
CA ALA A 66 13.80 -0.58 2.25
C ALA A 66 14.71 -0.27 1.05
N GLN A 67 14.58 0.94 0.50
CA GLN A 67 15.71 1.57 -0.14
C GLN A 67 16.80 1.56 0.93
N THR A 68 18.01 1.16 0.56
CA THR A 68 19.17 1.14 1.45
C THR A 68 19.52 2.56 1.85
N PHE A 69 18.69 3.19 2.68
CA PHE A 69 19.10 4.29 3.53
C PHE A 69 19.97 3.67 4.62
N GLN A 70 20.96 4.41 5.08
CA GLN A 70 21.80 4.05 6.21
C GLN A 70 20.90 3.99 7.47
N PHE A 71 20.27 2.83 7.65
CA PHE A 71 19.09 2.58 8.48
C PHE A 71 19.30 2.82 9.99
N SER A 72 20.52 3.12 10.43
CA SER A 72 20.87 3.25 11.84
C SER A 72 20.76 4.66 12.40
N GLN A 73 21.03 5.72 11.61
CA GLN A 73 21.02 7.09 12.15
C GLN A 73 19.67 7.81 11.99
N ASP A 74 19.02 7.70 10.83
CA ASP A 74 17.79 8.44 10.54
C ASP A 74 16.58 7.95 11.36
N VAL A 75 16.52 6.65 11.67
CA VAL A 75 15.42 6.05 12.45
C VAL A 75 15.44 6.52 13.91
N THR A 76 16.64 6.75 14.48
CA THR A 76 16.79 7.20 15.86
C THR A 76 16.29 8.63 16.03
N GLN A 77 16.65 9.53 15.10
CA GLN A 77 16.15 10.91 15.11
C GLN A 77 14.64 10.98 14.89
N ALA A 78 14.11 10.22 13.92
CA ALA A 78 12.67 10.17 13.67
C ALA A 78 11.90 9.64 14.90
N LYS A 79 12.44 8.67 15.64
CA LYS A 79 11.85 8.16 16.88
C LYS A 79 11.79 9.21 17.97
N GLU A 80 12.85 9.99 18.15
CA GLU A 80 12.87 11.08 19.14
C GLU A 80 11.86 12.19 18.81
N GLU A 81 11.71 12.55 17.53
CA GLU A 81 10.73 13.55 17.09
C GLU A 81 9.28 13.07 17.26
N LEU A 82 9.02 11.79 16.96
CA LEU A 82 7.71 11.17 17.19
C LEU A 82 7.38 11.10 18.70
N GLY A 83 8.35 10.74 19.55
CA GLY A 83 8.17 10.73 21.01
C GLY A 83 7.79 12.10 21.57
N LYS A 84 8.49 13.17 21.14
CA LYS A 84 8.16 14.55 21.54
C LYS A 84 6.75 14.98 21.12
N SER A 85 6.34 14.55 19.92
CA SER A 85 5.00 14.84 19.39
C SER A 85 3.92 14.10 20.18
N ILE A 86 4.14 12.83 20.53
CA ILE A 86 3.22 12.03 21.37
C ILE A 86 3.10 12.63 22.78
N GLU A 87 4.22 13.00 23.41
CA GLU A 87 4.22 13.59 24.75
C GLU A 87 3.43 14.92 24.79
N THR A 88 3.50 15.70 23.70
CA THR A 88 2.71 16.93 23.55
C THR A 88 1.20 16.63 23.49
N ILE A 89 0.82 15.57 22.79
CA ILE A 89 -0.58 15.11 22.68
C ILE A 89 -1.09 14.59 24.02
N GLU A 90 -0.28 13.83 24.77
CA GLU A 90 -0.62 13.38 26.12
C GLU A 90 -0.80 14.55 27.09
N LYS A 91 0.10 15.56 27.04
CA LYS A 91 -0.03 16.80 27.82
C LYS A 91 -1.29 17.59 27.49
N SER A 92 -1.82 17.46 26.28
CA SER A 92 -3.11 18.07 25.88
C SER A 92 -4.35 17.34 26.44
N GLY A 93 -4.14 16.26 27.21
CA GLY A 93 -5.21 15.50 27.87
C GLY A 93 -5.84 14.42 26.99
N ILE A 94 -5.20 14.09 25.87
CA ILE A 94 -5.62 13.05 24.93
C ILE A 94 -4.95 11.74 25.32
N ARG A 95 -5.73 10.67 25.48
CA ARG A 95 -5.18 9.35 25.82
C ARG A 95 -4.53 8.74 24.59
N VAL A 96 -3.25 8.40 24.72
CA VAL A 96 -2.46 7.73 23.68
C VAL A 96 -2.10 6.32 24.16
N GLU A 97 -2.21 5.33 23.28
CA GLU A 97 -1.63 4.00 23.47
C GLU A 97 -0.57 3.76 22.40
N GLN A 98 0.64 3.43 22.83
CA GLN A 98 1.75 3.08 21.95
C GLN A 98 2.06 1.58 22.10
N LYS A 99 2.26 0.88 20.97
CA LYS A 99 2.77 -0.49 20.92
C LYS A 99 3.89 -0.58 19.91
N ASP A 100 5.06 -0.97 20.39
CA ASP A 100 6.24 -1.14 19.57
C ASP A 100 6.52 -2.63 19.35
N LYS A 101 6.84 -3.00 18.12
CA LYS A 101 7.29 -4.35 17.77
C LYS A 101 8.49 -4.29 16.85
N GLU A 102 9.52 -5.02 17.22
CA GLU A 102 10.72 -5.20 16.42
C GLU A 102 10.62 -6.53 15.66
N HIS A 103 10.79 -6.46 14.34
CA HIS A 103 10.87 -7.62 13.46
C HIS A 103 12.21 -7.60 12.74
N GLU A 104 12.70 -8.76 12.29
CA GLU A 104 13.99 -8.88 11.58
C GLU A 104 14.10 -7.96 10.35
N ASP A 105 12.97 -7.70 9.69
CA ASP A 105 12.91 -6.92 8.45
C ASP A 105 12.39 -5.47 8.63
N TYR A 106 11.76 -5.14 9.78
CA TYR A 106 11.10 -3.84 9.99
C TYR A 106 10.77 -3.55 11.46
N TYR A 107 10.59 -2.27 11.79
CA TYR A 107 10.07 -1.81 13.07
C TYR A 107 8.61 -1.35 12.92
N GLU A 108 7.70 -1.88 13.73
CA GLU A 108 6.29 -1.50 13.73
C GLU A 108 5.97 -0.67 14.99
N ILE A 109 5.56 0.59 14.78
CA ILE A 109 5.05 1.46 15.86
C ILE A 109 3.55 1.64 15.64
N LYS A 110 2.73 1.13 16.55
CA LYS A 110 1.27 1.32 16.56
C LYS A 110 0.89 2.38 17.58
N ILE A 111 0.52 3.56 17.10
CA ILE A 111 0.01 4.67 17.92
C ILE A 111 -1.51 4.72 17.79
N LYS A 112 -2.24 4.66 18.90
CA LYS A 112 -3.68 4.92 18.98
C LYS A 112 -3.93 6.18 19.77
N ILE A 113 -4.62 7.13 19.17
CA ILE A 113 -5.02 8.39 19.81
C ILE A 113 -6.53 8.34 20.03
N TYR A 114 -6.97 8.32 21.28
CA TYR A 114 -8.39 8.27 21.62
C TYR A 114 -8.96 9.68 21.72
N LYS A 115 -9.95 9.97 20.90
CA LYS A 115 -10.74 11.20 21.02
C LYS A 115 -11.60 11.14 22.29
N LYS A 116 -11.77 12.28 22.96
CA LYS A 116 -12.84 12.48 23.93
C LYS A 116 -14.19 12.58 23.22
#